data_AF-A0A956JHK6-F1
#
_entry.id   AF-A0A956JHK6-F1
#
_cell.length_a   1.000
_cell.length_b   1.000
_cell.length_c   1.000
_cell.angle_alpha   90.00
_cell.angle_beta   90.00
_cell.angle_gamma   90.00
#
_symmetry.space_group_name_H-M   'P 1'
#
loop_
_entity.id
_entity.type
_entity.pdbx_description
1 polymer ?
#
loop_
_entity_poly.entity_id
_entity_poly.type
_entity_poly.pdbx_seq_one_letter_code
_entity_poly.pdbx_strand_id
1 'polypeptide(L)'
;MMMKEGEGQQHGRHAGEIELKKLGHLLLGYLPVMGGRIRAPRYLDVEERPMRGVETCTLCGVTVNMGEVCVRNLDRELATELPFIAVHALVTHGDRVFHGALHGEGQIDVDRLKDVLNYEEYRIGRLITALLAHTSLLPEHLTIKEEMMRGVVPCAECGDQVNMGFFEIANTHNGESMRIPYLALHALVEHKDTGYAAQSDEHPDAVDLADEEHLDMERLRRILGQSRAHAEFGKRIAGYLAGLGGEEEPPRHVDVVEHPQRGLEQCATCGEGVNMGYFELRNKHTGHEMQLPFISIHSLAAHGDAYYRGSLHHGWVDVPLLNRLVKRTWPIVQRVRRTRR
;
A
#
# COMPACT_ATOMS: atom_id res chain seq x y z
N MET A 1 -35.84 6.69 -36.99
CA MET A 1 -35.60 6.44 -35.55
C MET A 1 -34.32 5.61 -35.45
N MET A 2 -33.18 6.29 -35.43
CA MET A 2 -31.86 5.64 -35.38
C MET A 2 -31.52 5.41 -33.90
N MET A 3 -31.42 4.15 -33.51
CA MET A 3 -30.82 3.77 -32.23
C MET A 3 -29.31 3.99 -32.34
N LYS A 4 -28.77 4.90 -31.54
CA LYS A 4 -27.33 5.03 -31.36
C LYS A 4 -26.86 3.80 -30.59
N GLU A 5 -26.06 2.98 -31.24
CA GLU A 5 -25.25 1.95 -30.60
C GLU A 5 -24.32 2.66 -29.62
N GLY A 6 -24.59 2.49 -28.33
CA GLY A 6 -23.69 2.93 -27.27
C GLY A 6 -22.47 2.01 -27.31
N GLU A 7 -21.34 2.55 -27.73
CA GLU A 7 -20.03 1.93 -27.56
C GLU A 7 -19.84 1.67 -26.06
N GLY A 8 -20.05 0.42 -25.68
CA GLY A 8 -19.77 -0.09 -24.34
C GLY A 8 -18.27 -0.08 -24.12
N GLN A 9 -17.75 1.07 -23.72
CA GLN A 9 -16.42 1.19 -23.13
C GLN A 9 -16.48 0.49 -21.77
N GLN A 10 -16.41 -0.85 -21.80
CA GLN A 10 -16.12 -1.67 -20.63
C GLN A 10 -14.70 -1.30 -20.17
N HIS A 11 -14.63 -0.21 -19.41
CA HIS A 11 -13.48 0.15 -18.62
C HIS A 11 -13.12 -1.08 -17.79
N GLY A 12 -11.93 -1.62 -18.02
CA GLY A 12 -11.39 -2.68 -17.18
C GLY A 12 -11.54 -2.21 -15.74
N ARG A 13 -12.28 -2.96 -14.92
CA ARG A 13 -12.47 -2.64 -13.51
C ARG A 13 -11.08 -2.56 -12.87
N HIS A 14 -10.62 -1.32 -12.69
CA HIS A 14 -9.26 -0.99 -12.31
C HIS A 14 -9.02 -1.53 -10.90
N ALA A 15 -7.89 -2.21 -10.66
CA ALA A 15 -7.58 -2.80 -9.36
C ALA A 15 -7.63 -1.79 -8.19
N GLY A 16 -7.47 -0.49 -8.49
CA GLY A 16 -7.71 0.60 -7.55
C GLY A 16 -9.12 0.58 -6.94
N GLU A 17 -10.16 0.17 -7.68
CA GLU A 17 -11.52 0.04 -7.17
C GLU A 17 -11.61 -0.99 -6.03
N ILE A 18 -10.96 -2.15 -6.20
CA ILE A 18 -10.96 -3.23 -5.20
C ILE A 18 -10.22 -2.77 -3.93
N GLU A 19 -9.11 -2.07 -4.10
CA GLU A 19 -8.34 -1.54 -2.97
C GLU A 19 -9.13 -0.48 -2.20
N LEU A 20 -9.79 0.44 -2.90
CA LEU A 20 -10.65 1.45 -2.30
C LEU A 20 -11.83 0.82 -1.54
N LYS A 21 -12.42 -0.25 -2.08
CA LYS A 21 -13.46 -1.02 -1.38
C LYS A 21 -12.93 -1.67 -0.12
N LYS A 22 -11.73 -2.27 -0.15
CA LYS A 22 -11.10 -2.85 1.05
C LYS A 22 -10.86 -1.79 2.12
N LEU A 23 -10.33 -0.63 1.73
CA LEU A 23 -10.12 0.51 2.63
C LEU A 23 -11.45 1.02 3.21
N GLY A 24 -12.48 1.17 2.38
CA GLY A 24 -13.83 1.55 2.79
C GLY A 24 -14.44 0.55 3.78
N HIS A 25 -14.34 -0.75 3.50
CA HIS A 25 -14.84 -1.79 4.39
C HIS A 25 -14.08 -1.86 5.72
N LEU A 26 -12.77 -1.61 5.70
CA LEU A 26 -11.97 -1.49 6.93
C LEU A 26 -12.50 -0.35 7.79
N LEU A 27 -12.66 0.85 7.21
CA LEU A 27 -13.19 2.01 7.92
C LEU A 27 -14.62 1.74 8.43
N LEU A 28 -15.50 1.24 7.58
CA LEU A 28 -16.89 0.89 7.92
C LEU A 28 -16.98 -0.05 9.12
N GLY A 29 -16.02 -0.96 9.27
CA GLY A 29 -15.94 -1.87 10.41
C GLY A 29 -15.97 -1.15 11.77
N TYR A 30 -15.41 0.06 11.83
CA TYR A 30 -15.30 0.91 13.03
C TYR A 30 -16.44 1.90 13.23
N LEU A 31 -17.48 1.87 12.38
CA LEU A 31 -18.56 2.87 12.37
C LEU A 31 -19.89 2.28 12.85
N PRO A 32 -20.16 2.23 14.17
CA PRO A 32 -21.42 1.78 14.72
C PRO A 32 -22.68 2.37 14.07
N VAL A 33 -22.71 3.67 13.75
CA VAL A 33 -23.88 4.31 13.10
C VAL A 33 -24.12 3.74 11.71
N MET A 34 -23.06 3.29 11.01
CA MET A 34 -23.17 2.60 9.73
C MET A 34 -23.26 1.07 9.84
N GLY A 35 -23.44 0.53 11.04
CA GLY A 35 -23.57 -0.92 11.29
C GLY A 35 -22.24 -1.66 11.49
N GLY A 36 -21.13 -0.93 11.61
CA GLY A 36 -19.84 -1.45 12.05
C GLY A 36 -19.95 -2.08 13.45
N ARG A 37 -19.15 -3.11 13.68
CA ARG A 37 -19.14 -3.89 14.93
C ARG A 37 -17.74 -4.17 15.46
N ILE A 38 -16.73 -3.72 14.73
CA ILE A 38 -15.33 -3.93 15.09
C ILE A 38 -14.96 -2.79 16.04
N ARG A 39 -14.40 -3.14 17.19
CA ARG A 39 -13.82 -2.16 18.10
C ARG A 39 -12.60 -1.51 17.42
N ALA A 40 -12.53 -0.19 17.44
CA ALA A 40 -11.34 0.50 16.97
C ALA A 40 -10.11 0.08 17.81
N PRO A 41 -8.94 -0.14 17.19
CA PRO A 41 -7.71 -0.45 17.91
C PRO A 41 -7.24 0.73 18.76
N ARG A 42 -6.32 0.50 19.70
CA ARG A 42 -5.92 1.48 20.73
C ARG A 42 -5.36 2.78 20.14
N TYR A 43 -4.62 2.68 19.03
CA TYR A 43 -4.06 3.82 18.32
C TYR A 43 -5.10 4.65 17.56
N LEU A 44 -6.36 4.20 17.44
CA LEU A 44 -7.37 4.79 16.57
C LEU A 44 -8.58 5.31 17.36
N ASP A 45 -8.77 6.62 17.34
CA ASP A 45 -9.98 7.28 17.82
C ASP A 45 -10.92 7.56 16.64
N VAL A 46 -12.17 7.13 16.78
CA VAL A 46 -13.20 7.23 15.73
C VAL A 46 -14.43 7.89 16.33
N GLU A 47 -14.70 9.12 15.90
CA GLU A 47 -15.81 9.93 16.36
C GLU A 47 -16.86 10.07 15.24
N GLU A 48 -18.03 9.46 15.42
CA GLU A 48 -19.17 9.64 14.52
C GLU A 48 -20.01 10.84 14.97
N ARG A 49 -20.23 11.80 14.07
CA ARG A 49 -21.03 13.02 14.31
C ARG A 49 -22.28 13.00 13.43
N PRO A 50 -23.26 12.12 13.71
CA PRO A 50 -24.46 12.03 12.90
C PRO A 50 -25.31 13.30 13.00
N MET A 51 -25.81 13.75 11.85
CA MET A 51 -26.73 14.88 11.76
C MET A 51 -28.16 14.39 11.54
N ARG A 52 -29.14 15.26 11.85
CA ARG A 52 -30.55 14.98 11.51
C ARG A 52 -30.74 15.14 10.01
N GLY A 53 -31.07 14.06 9.33
CA GLY A 53 -31.35 14.04 7.90
C GLY A 53 -30.59 12.93 7.19
N VAL A 54 -30.93 12.73 5.92
CA VAL A 54 -30.28 11.74 5.06
C VAL A 54 -29.87 12.37 3.73
N GLU A 55 -28.71 11.97 3.24
CA GLU A 55 -28.19 12.34 1.94
C GLU A 55 -28.34 11.17 0.98
N THR A 56 -28.73 11.44 -0.27
CA THR A 56 -28.87 10.41 -1.30
C THR A 56 -27.62 10.40 -2.18
N CYS A 57 -27.02 9.23 -2.37
CA CYS A 57 -25.97 9.02 -3.36
C CYS A 57 -26.54 9.16 -4.77
N THR A 58 -25.96 10.02 -5.61
CA THR A 58 -26.46 10.22 -6.98
C THR A 58 -26.12 9.06 -7.92
N LEU A 59 -25.16 8.20 -7.56
CA LEU A 59 -24.72 7.05 -8.35
C LEU A 59 -25.66 5.84 -8.20
N CYS A 60 -26.11 5.53 -6.99
CA CYS A 60 -26.93 4.34 -6.72
C CYS A 60 -28.27 4.61 -6.01
N GLY A 61 -28.55 5.84 -5.60
CA GLY A 61 -29.79 6.21 -4.92
C GLY A 61 -29.89 5.78 -3.46
N VAL A 62 -28.86 5.15 -2.89
CA VAL A 62 -28.83 4.79 -1.45
C VAL A 62 -28.78 6.06 -0.60
N THR A 63 -29.55 6.08 0.48
CA THR A 63 -29.53 7.15 1.46
C THR A 63 -28.59 6.84 2.63
N VAL A 64 -27.78 7.81 3.03
CA VAL A 64 -26.86 7.75 4.17
C VAL A 64 -27.11 8.90 5.12
N ASN A 65 -26.59 8.86 6.35
CA ASN A 65 -26.70 10.00 7.28
C ASN A 65 -25.95 11.22 6.72
N MET A 66 -26.45 12.44 6.96
CA MET A 66 -25.81 13.69 6.50
C MET A 66 -24.61 14.16 7.35
N GLY A 67 -24.26 13.42 8.40
CA GLY A 67 -23.15 13.77 9.27
C GLY A 67 -21.79 13.40 8.69
N GLU A 68 -20.82 13.42 9.59
CA GLU A 68 -19.41 13.14 9.29
C GLU A 68 -18.82 12.15 10.29
N VAL A 69 -17.68 11.58 9.92
CA VAL A 69 -16.80 10.82 10.78
C VAL A 69 -15.45 11.53 10.87
N CYS A 70 -14.94 11.69 12.08
CA CYS A 70 -13.57 12.10 12.36
C CYS A 70 -12.77 10.86 12.77
N VAL A 71 -11.69 10.57 12.05
CA VAL A 71 -10.79 9.44 12.34
C VAL A 71 -9.43 9.99 12.70
N ARG A 72 -8.90 9.62 13.87
CA ARG A 72 -7.62 10.11 14.39
C ARG A 72 -6.71 8.94 14.74
N ASN A 73 -5.48 8.99 14.26
CA ASN A 73 -4.40 8.13 14.66
C ASN A 73 -3.62 8.83 15.79
N LEU A 74 -3.73 8.30 17.00
CA LEU A 74 -3.16 8.88 18.21
C LEU A 74 -1.64 8.79 18.23
N ASP A 75 -1.07 7.69 17.73
CA ASP A 75 0.37 7.46 17.72
C ASP A 75 1.11 8.38 16.73
N ARG A 76 0.45 8.72 15.62
CA ARG A 76 1.02 9.53 14.54
C ARG A 76 0.58 10.99 14.56
N GLU A 77 -0.32 11.35 15.47
CA GLU A 77 -0.97 12.67 15.51
C GLU A 77 -1.59 13.07 14.15
N LEU A 78 -2.16 12.09 13.44
CA LEU A 78 -2.84 12.31 12.15
C LEU A 78 -4.35 12.24 12.32
N ALA A 79 -5.07 13.02 11.53
CA ALA A 79 -6.52 12.99 11.47
C ALA A 79 -7.03 13.18 10.05
N THR A 80 -8.23 12.68 9.79
CA THR A 80 -9.03 12.93 8.59
C THR A 80 -10.51 12.98 8.94
N GLU A 81 -11.26 13.83 8.24
CA GLU A 81 -12.71 13.97 8.39
C GLU A 81 -13.37 13.63 7.05
N LEU A 82 -14.42 12.80 7.11
CA LEU A 82 -15.12 12.31 5.93
C LEU A 82 -16.63 12.41 6.16
N PRO A 83 -17.42 12.94 5.22
CA PRO A 83 -18.87 12.81 5.32
C PRO A 83 -19.25 11.33 5.13
N PHE A 84 -20.37 10.87 5.71
CA PHE A 84 -20.79 9.47 5.56
C PHE A 84 -21.00 9.05 4.09
N ILE A 85 -21.32 10.00 3.21
CA ILE A 85 -21.42 9.74 1.77
C ILE A 85 -20.06 9.39 1.13
N ALA A 86 -18.96 9.93 1.64
CA ALA A 86 -17.62 9.56 1.21
C ALA A 86 -17.27 8.12 1.60
N VAL A 87 -17.61 7.72 2.83
CA VAL A 87 -17.45 6.33 3.28
C VAL A 87 -18.27 5.37 2.41
N HIS A 88 -19.51 5.74 2.09
CA HIS A 88 -20.35 4.98 1.17
C HIS A 88 -19.74 4.82 -0.23
N ALA A 89 -19.15 5.90 -0.77
CA ALA A 89 -18.48 5.87 -2.07
C ALA A 89 -17.30 4.87 -2.09
N LEU A 90 -16.47 4.86 -1.03
CA LEU A 90 -15.39 3.87 -0.90
C LEU A 90 -15.93 2.45 -0.85
N VAL A 91 -16.89 2.18 0.04
CA VAL A 91 -17.44 0.82 0.28
C VAL A 91 -18.17 0.28 -0.94
N THR A 92 -19.06 1.07 -1.53
CA THR A 92 -20.03 0.58 -2.52
C THR A 92 -19.48 0.70 -3.93
N HIS A 93 -18.81 1.82 -4.22
CA HIS A 93 -18.35 2.16 -5.56
C HIS A 93 -16.85 1.91 -5.74
N GLY A 94 -16.06 1.88 -4.66
CA GLY A 94 -14.61 1.84 -4.78
C GLY A 94 -14.08 3.09 -5.45
N ASP A 95 -14.68 4.24 -5.15
CA ASP A 95 -14.36 5.53 -5.76
C ASP A 95 -13.75 6.47 -4.73
N ARG A 96 -12.81 7.30 -5.20
CA ARG A 96 -12.23 8.41 -4.43
C ARG A 96 -13.08 9.67 -4.51
N VAL A 97 -14.01 9.76 -5.46
CA VAL A 97 -14.96 10.86 -5.61
C VAL A 97 -16.32 10.41 -5.05
N PHE A 98 -16.98 11.31 -4.33
CA PHE A 98 -18.34 11.10 -3.86
C PHE A 98 -19.27 12.18 -4.42
N HIS A 99 -20.51 11.79 -4.67
CA HIS A 99 -21.56 12.69 -5.15
C HIS A 99 -22.79 12.58 -4.26
N GLY A 100 -22.98 13.60 -3.45
CA GLY A 100 -24.06 13.70 -2.49
C GLY A 100 -25.02 14.83 -2.82
N ALA A 101 -26.31 14.64 -2.51
CA ALA A 101 -27.32 15.67 -2.73
C ALA A 101 -27.14 16.92 -1.83
N LEU A 102 -26.44 16.81 -0.69
CA LEU A 102 -26.19 17.88 0.26
C LEU A 102 -24.74 18.39 0.18
N HIS A 103 -23.77 17.48 0.28
CA HIS A 103 -22.34 17.80 0.25
C HIS A 103 -21.81 18.06 -1.17
N GLY A 104 -22.64 17.84 -2.20
CA GLY A 104 -22.23 18.01 -3.58
C GLY A 104 -21.20 16.96 -4.01
N GLU A 105 -20.32 17.35 -4.91
CA GLU A 105 -19.18 16.55 -5.33
C GLU A 105 -17.96 16.86 -4.47
N GLY A 106 -17.27 15.83 -3.99
CA GLY A 106 -16.03 15.96 -3.24
C GLY A 106 -15.07 14.81 -3.49
N GLN A 107 -13.80 15.02 -3.13
CA GLN A 107 -12.74 14.04 -3.30
C GLN A 107 -12.14 13.64 -1.95
N ILE A 108 -11.89 12.35 -1.82
CA ILE A 108 -11.30 11.71 -0.64
C ILE A 108 -9.78 11.73 -0.76
N ASP A 109 -9.11 12.21 0.29
CA ASP A 109 -7.65 12.04 0.43
C ASP A 109 -7.34 10.61 0.90
N VAL A 110 -7.23 9.70 -0.07
CA VAL A 110 -7.03 8.26 0.16
C VAL A 110 -5.69 7.98 0.83
N ASP A 111 -4.63 8.70 0.46
CA ASP A 111 -3.30 8.49 1.04
C ASP A 111 -3.30 8.90 2.51
N ARG A 112 -3.91 10.04 2.85
CA ARG A 112 -4.11 10.44 4.25
C ARG A 112 -4.93 9.43 5.04
N LEU A 113 -6.00 8.91 4.45
CA LEU A 113 -6.84 7.90 5.10
C LEU A 113 -6.07 6.59 5.36
N LYS A 114 -5.26 6.14 4.40
CA LYS A 114 -4.37 4.97 4.58
C LYS A 114 -3.37 5.18 5.71
N ASP A 115 -2.76 6.37 5.79
CA ASP A 115 -1.80 6.72 6.84
C ASP A 115 -2.45 6.74 8.23
N VAL A 116 -3.66 7.31 8.34
CA VAL A 116 -4.44 7.33 9.60
C VAL A 116 -4.82 5.92 10.03
N LEU A 117 -5.18 5.04 9.10
CA LEU A 117 -5.63 3.68 9.42
C LEU A 117 -4.50 2.64 9.61
N ASN A 118 -3.22 3.03 9.52
CA ASN A 118 -2.08 2.10 9.46
C ASN A 118 -2.28 1.01 8.37
N TYR A 119 -2.84 1.39 7.22
CA TYR A 119 -3.25 0.41 6.21
C TYR A 119 -2.07 -0.37 5.61
N GLU A 120 -0.93 0.28 5.43
CA GLU A 120 0.27 -0.38 4.88
C GLU A 120 0.91 -1.33 5.90
N GLU A 121 0.94 -0.97 7.18
CA GLU A 121 1.35 -1.86 8.29
C GLU A 121 0.52 -3.14 8.30
N TYR A 122 -0.81 -2.99 8.22
CA TYR A 122 -1.73 -4.13 8.10
C TYR A 122 -1.44 -5.00 6.87
N ARG A 123 -1.19 -4.40 5.70
CA ARG A 123 -0.83 -5.14 4.48
C ARG A 123 0.47 -5.92 4.65
N ILE A 124 1.47 -5.32 5.29
CA ILE A 124 2.74 -5.99 5.61
C ILE A 124 2.51 -7.18 6.54
N GLY A 125 1.72 -7.01 7.60
CA GLY A 125 1.35 -8.11 8.50
C GLY A 125 0.70 -9.27 7.74
N ARG A 126 -0.30 -8.97 6.90
CA ARG A 126 -0.98 -9.96 6.06
C ARG A 126 -0.05 -10.68 5.09
N LEU A 127 0.91 -9.96 4.49
CA LEU A 127 1.92 -10.54 3.62
C LEU A 127 2.78 -11.55 4.41
N ILE A 128 3.28 -11.16 5.58
CA ILE A 128 4.11 -12.02 6.43
C ILE A 128 3.34 -13.27 6.87
N THR A 129 2.07 -13.12 7.29
CA THR A 129 1.21 -14.27 7.60
C THR A 129 1.06 -15.20 6.40
N ALA A 130 0.90 -14.67 5.19
CA ALA A 130 0.77 -15.49 4.00
C ALA A 130 2.08 -16.24 3.65
N LEU A 131 3.24 -15.60 3.89
CA LEU A 131 4.56 -16.21 3.72
C LEU A 131 4.80 -17.36 4.72
N LEU A 132 4.48 -17.13 6.00
CA LEU A 132 4.57 -18.14 7.07
C LEU A 132 3.61 -19.32 6.81
N ALA A 133 2.39 -19.03 6.34
CA ALA A 133 1.42 -20.06 6.00
C ALA A 133 1.74 -20.79 4.67
N HIS A 134 2.82 -20.43 3.98
CA HIS A 134 3.19 -20.91 2.64
C HIS A 134 2.06 -20.78 1.60
N THR A 135 1.16 -19.81 1.81
CA THR A 135 0.07 -19.47 0.86
C THR A 135 0.51 -18.42 -0.15
N SER A 136 1.61 -17.72 0.14
CA SER A 136 2.35 -16.89 -0.80
C SER A 136 3.71 -17.50 -1.07
N LEU A 137 4.22 -17.31 -2.28
CA LEU A 137 5.57 -17.74 -2.64
C LEU A 137 6.59 -16.84 -1.94
N LEU A 138 7.53 -17.45 -1.21
CA LEU A 138 8.65 -16.73 -0.61
C LEU A 138 9.52 -16.11 -1.72
N PRO A 139 9.76 -14.79 -1.70
CA PRO A 139 10.74 -14.17 -2.59
C PRO A 139 12.11 -14.80 -2.39
N GLU A 140 12.88 -14.99 -3.46
CA GLU A 140 14.21 -15.66 -3.40
C GLU A 140 15.20 -14.97 -2.46
N HIS A 141 14.99 -13.67 -2.25
CA HIS A 141 15.83 -12.85 -1.39
C HIS A 141 15.44 -12.88 0.08
N LEU A 142 14.33 -13.54 0.43
CA LEU A 142 13.86 -13.65 1.80
C LEU A 142 14.08 -15.07 2.31
N THR A 143 14.53 -15.16 3.55
CA THR A 143 14.49 -16.39 4.35
C THR A 143 13.61 -16.16 5.57
N ILE A 144 12.84 -17.18 5.93
CA ILE A 144 12.03 -17.19 7.14
C ILE A 144 12.36 -18.45 7.93
N LYS A 145 12.65 -18.30 9.22
CA LYS A 145 12.91 -19.40 10.15
C LYS A 145 11.99 -19.27 11.35
N GLU A 146 11.10 -20.23 11.53
CA GLU A 146 10.16 -20.28 12.65
C GLU A 146 10.78 -20.97 13.87
N GLU A 147 10.61 -20.37 15.05
CA GLU A 147 11.02 -20.93 16.34
C GLU A 147 9.83 -20.94 17.30
N MET A 148 9.01 -21.98 17.16
CA MET A 148 7.84 -22.22 18.01
C MET A 148 8.27 -22.56 19.43
N MET A 149 7.64 -21.92 20.41
CA MET A 149 7.82 -22.25 21.83
C MET A 149 6.63 -23.03 22.37
N ARG A 150 6.88 -23.84 23.41
CA ARG A 150 5.79 -24.44 24.19
C ARG A 150 5.21 -23.37 25.11
N GLY A 151 3.96 -23.04 24.89
CA GLY A 151 3.26 -22.01 25.66
C GLY A 151 2.52 -21.05 24.75
N VAL A 152 1.56 -20.36 25.34
CA VAL A 152 0.79 -19.30 24.71
C VAL A 152 0.72 -18.12 25.65
N VAL A 153 0.60 -16.93 25.08
CA VAL A 153 0.42 -15.67 25.80
C VAL A 153 -0.91 -15.05 25.33
N PRO A 154 -1.77 -14.61 26.26
CA PRO A 154 -2.97 -13.87 25.90
C PRO A 154 -2.61 -12.50 25.33
N CYS A 155 -3.16 -12.17 24.17
CA CYS A 155 -3.09 -10.80 23.64
C CYS A 155 -3.84 -9.84 24.56
N ALA A 156 -3.23 -8.70 24.92
CA ALA A 156 -3.85 -7.73 25.81
C ALA A 156 -5.10 -7.04 25.23
N GLU A 157 -5.23 -6.99 23.91
CA GLU A 157 -6.33 -6.30 23.23
C GLU A 157 -7.58 -7.18 23.03
N CYS A 158 -7.40 -8.43 22.56
CA CYS A 158 -8.51 -9.32 22.25
C CYS A 158 -8.61 -10.57 23.13
N GLY A 159 -7.57 -10.91 23.89
CA GLY A 159 -7.52 -12.10 24.75
C GLY A 159 -7.17 -13.41 24.02
N ASP A 160 -6.94 -13.37 22.70
CA ASP A 160 -6.54 -14.55 21.93
C ASP A 160 -5.23 -15.14 22.45
N GLN A 161 -5.14 -16.47 22.47
CA GLN A 161 -3.97 -17.21 22.92
C GLN A 161 -2.96 -17.34 21.76
N VAL A 162 -1.87 -16.59 21.81
CA VAL A 162 -0.86 -16.53 20.75
C VAL A 162 0.38 -17.31 21.17
N ASN A 163 1.04 -18.03 20.24
CA ASN A 163 2.27 -18.75 20.57
C ASN A 163 3.37 -17.80 21.11
N MET A 164 4.08 -18.21 22.15
CA MET A 164 5.18 -17.41 22.74
C MET A 164 6.47 -17.37 21.90
N GLY A 165 6.51 -18.13 20.80
CA GLY A 165 7.65 -18.19 19.90
C GLY A 165 7.81 -16.94 19.04
N PHE A 166 8.75 -17.04 18.12
CA PHE A 166 9.06 -15.99 17.17
C PHE A 166 9.41 -16.61 15.82
N PHE A 167 9.51 -15.78 14.80
CA PHE A 167 10.17 -16.14 13.55
C PHE A 167 11.25 -15.10 13.24
N GLU A 168 12.32 -15.55 12.60
CA GLU A 168 13.30 -14.65 12.01
C GLU A 168 13.01 -14.50 10.53
N ILE A 169 12.86 -13.27 10.07
CA ILE A 169 12.84 -12.92 8.66
C ILE A 169 14.16 -12.23 8.30
N ALA A 170 14.81 -12.67 7.23
CA ALA A 170 16.05 -12.08 6.78
C ALA A 170 16.04 -11.84 5.27
N ASN A 171 16.72 -10.79 4.85
CA ASN A 171 16.94 -10.46 3.46
C ASN A 171 18.39 -10.79 3.08
N THR A 172 18.56 -11.79 2.23
CA THR A 172 19.87 -12.31 1.84
C THR A 172 20.67 -11.36 0.95
N HIS A 173 20.03 -10.31 0.39
CA HIS A 173 20.72 -9.34 -0.45
C HIS A 173 21.33 -8.18 0.34
N ASN A 174 20.61 -7.64 1.33
CA ASN A 174 21.13 -6.54 2.15
C ASN A 174 21.70 -7.03 3.50
N GLY A 175 21.49 -8.30 3.86
CA GLY A 175 21.96 -8.91 5.11
C GLY A 175 21.17 -8.45 6.34
N GLU A 176 20.09 -7.68 6.19
CA GLU A 176 19.23 -7.31 7.30
C GLU A 176 18.38 -8.51 7.73
N SER A 177 18.27 -8.73 9.04
CA SER A 177 17.32 -9.68 9.62
C SER A 177 16.58 -9.08 10.80
N MET A 178 15.45 -9.66 11.16
CA MET A 178 14.64 -9.27 12.31
C MET A 178 13.94 -10.49 12.88
N ARG A 179 14.02 -10.64 14.21
CA ARG A 179 13.20 -11.60 14.96
C ARG A 179 11.90 -10.91 15.36
N ILE A 180 10.78 -11.53 15.05
CA ILE A 180 9.44 -11.00 15.26
C ILE A 180 8.65 -12.00 16.10
N PRO A 181 8.18 -11.63 17.30
CA PRO A 181 7.30 -12.47 18.10
C PRO A 181 5.98 -12.72 17.36
N TYR A 182 5.38 -13.91 17.53
CA TYR A 182 4.05 -14.15 16.97
C TYR A 182 2.99 -13.19 17.54
N LEU A 183 3.17 -12.73 18.78
CA LEU A 183 2.31 -11.71 19.39
C LEU A 183 2.36 -10.37 18.64
N ALA A 184 3.55 -9.95 18.20
CA ALA A 184 3.73 -8.75 17.38
C ALA A 184 3.03 -8.89 16.02
N LEU A 185 3.18 -10.05 15.37
CA LEU A 185 2.49 -10.31 14.11
C LEU A 185 0.96 -10.36 14.29
N HIS A 186 0.47 -10.93 15.39
CA HIS A 186 -0.94 -10.95 15.73
C HIS A 186 -1.49 -9.52 15.90
N ALA A 187 -0.83 -8.68 16.69
CA ALA A 187 -1.22 -7.27 16.86
C ALA A 187 -1.26 -6.52 15.51
N LEU A 188 -0.25 -6.73 14.67
CA LEU A 188 -0.17 -6.11 13.34
C LEU A 188 -1.32 -6.54 12.40
N VAL A 189 -1.77 -7.79 12.49
CA VAL A 189 -2.79 -8.35 11.58
C VAL A 189 -4.21 -8.12 12.08
N GLU A 190 -4.46 -8.42 13.35
CA GLU A 190 -5.80 -8.39 13.93
C GLU A 190 -6.16 -7.01 14.46
N HIS A 191 -5.18 -6.29 15.01
CA HIS A 191 -5.37 -4.96 15.61
C HIS A 191 -4.85 -3.83 14.72
N LYS A 192 -4.06 -4.15 13.68
CA LYS A 192 -3.38 -3.14 12.82
C LYS A 192 -2.49 -2.20 13.62
N ASP A 193 -2.06 -2.66 14.79
CA ASP A 193 -1.21 -1.94 15.71
C ASP A 193 0.24 -2.40 15.52
N THR A 194 1.17 -1.46 15.67
CA THR A 194 2.61 -1.77 15.68
C THR A 194 3.12 -2.03 17.08
N GLY A 195 2.41 -1.54 18.10
CA GLY A 195 2.61 -1.89 19.50
C GLY A 195 2.03 -3.26 19.81
N TYR A 196 2.69 -4.01 20.69
CA TYR A 196 2.16 -5.25 21.25
C TYR A 196 2.52 -5.35 22.73
N ALA A 197 1.59 -5.90 23.50
CA ALA A 197 1.78 -6.17 24.91
C ALA A 197 1.11 -7.50 25.28
N ALA A 198 1.79 -8.26 26.14
CA ALA A 198 1.21 -9.42 26.79
C ALA A 198 0.34 -8.98 27.98
N GLN A 199 -0.76 -9.68 28.24
CA GLN A 199 -1.46 -9.53 29.52
C GLN A 199 -0.57 -10.09 30.65
N SER A 200 -0.16 -9.22 31.58
CA SER A 200 0.83 -9.53 32.63
C SER A 200 0.27 -10.20 33.88
N ASP A 201 -1.03 -10.45 33.96
CA ASP A 201 -1.69 -10.47 35.27
C ASP A 201 -1.43 -11.70 36.17
N GLU A 202 -0.83 -12.82 35.71
CA GLU A 202 -0.73 -14.02 36.57
C GLU A 202 0.54 -14.90 36.45
N HIS A 203 1.55 -14.53 35.66
CA HIS A 203 2.79 -15.35 35.57
C HIS A 203 4.02 -14.66 36.16
N PRO A 204 4.40 -14.95 37.42
CA PRO A 204 5.60 -14.38 38.06
C PRO A 204 6.93 -14.78 37.40
N ASP A 205 6.91 -15.75 36.48
CA ASP A 205 8.08 -16.17 35.68
C ASP A 205 8.13 -15.51 34.28
N ALA A 206 7.13 -14.69 33.91
CA ALA A 206 7.16 -13.87 32.69
C ALA A 206 7.94 -12.57 32.95
N VAL A 207 9.18 -12.73 33.41
CA VAL A 207 10.10 -11.62 33.65
C VAL A 207 10.56 -11.09 32.28
N ASP A 208 10.36 -9.79 32.04
CA ASP A 208 10.82 -8.98 30.89
C ASP A 208 9.98 -8.89 29.60
N LEU A 209 8.70 -9.31 29.56
CA LEU A 209 7.80 -9.06 28.40
C LEU A 209 6.63 -8.10 28.71
N ALA A 210 6.65 -7.43 29.85
CA ALA A 210 5.57 -6.55 30.30
C ALA A 210 5.68 -5.11 29.76
N ASP A 211 6.78 -4.76 29.09
CA ASP A 211 6.94 -3.47 28.46
C ASP A 211 6.25 -3.46 27.08
N GLU A 212 5.51 -2.40 26.81
CA GLU A 212 4.89 -2.17 25.50
C GLU A 212 6.01 -2.02 24.46
N GLU A 213 6.17 -3.05 23.62
CA GLU A 213 7.17 -3.07 22.56
C GLU A 213 6.53 -2.67 21.23
N HIS A 214 7.26 -1.89 20.43
CA HIS A 214 6.84 -1.53 19.08
C HIS A 214 7.67 -2.28 18.05
N LEU A 215 6.99 -2.81 17.02
CA LEU A 215 7.64 -3.39 15.86
C LEU A 215 8.33 -2.30 15.03
N ASP A 216 9.63 -2.44 14.79
CA ASP A 216 10.39 -1.54 13.90
C ASP A 216 9.96 -1.73 12.44
N MET A 217 8.92 -1.00 12.04
CA MET A 217 8.33 -1.10 10.70
C MET A 217 9.26 -0.59 9.60
N GLU A 218 10.20 0.31 9.90
CA GLU A 218 11.18 0.76 8.90
C GLU A 218 12.19 -0.34 8.58
N ARG A 219 12.71 -1.02 9.61
CA ARG A 219 13.58 -2.19 9.44
C ARG A 219 12.85 -3.32 8.74
N LEU A 220 11.60 -3.61 9.13
CA LEU A 220 10.81 -4.65 8.48
C LEU A 220 10.61 -4.37 6.99
N ARG A 221 10.30 -3.12 6.63
CA ARG A 221 10.20 -2.68 5.23
C ARG A 221 11.50 -2.88 4.45
N ARG A 222 12.65 -2.51 5.03
CA ARG A 222 13.97 -2.74 4.40
C ARG A 222 14.26 -4.22 4.20
N ILE A 223 13.91 -5.07 5.17
CA ILE A 223 14.03 -6.53 5.02
C ILE A 223 13.12 -7.01 3.88
N LEU A 224 11.86 -6.58 3.83
CA LEU A 224 10.93 -6.97 2.77
C LEU A 224 11.27 -6.36 1.38
N GLY A 225 12.31 -5.54 1.27
CA GLY A 225 12.65 -4.85 0.03
C GLY A 225 11.69 -3.70 -0.33
N GLN A 226 10.72 -3.40 0.54
CA GLN A 226 9.70 -2.38 0.34
C GLN A 226 10.21 -1.02 0.81
N SER A 227 10.37 -0.07 -0.10
CA SER A 227 10.81 1.29 0.22
C SER A 227 9.79 2.32 -0.22
N ARG A 228 9.40 3.23 0.67
CA ARG A 228 8.55 4.38 0.31
C ARG A 228 9.18 5.21 -0.80
N ALA A 229 10.50 5.38 -0.76
CA ALA A 229 11.24 6.08 -1.82
C ALA A 229 11.18 5.34 -3.16
N HIS A 230 11.19 4.00 -3.15
CA HIS A 230 10.97 3.19 -4.35
C HIS A 230 9.51 3.31 -4.84
N ALA A 231 8.53 3.34 -3.93
CA ALA A 231 7.12 3.54 -4.26
C ALA A 231 6.87 4.88 -4.94
N GLU A 232 7.34 5.97 -4.34
CA GLU A 232 7.22 7.32 -4.91
C GLU A 232 7.96 7.42 -6.25
N PHE A 233 9.17 6.84 -6.33
CA PHE A 233 9.92 6.80 -7.57
C PHE A 233 9.22 5.99 -8.67
N GLY A 234 8.70 4.81 -8.34
CA GLY A 234 7.93 3.96 -9.23
C GLY A 234 6.67 4.64 -9.73
N LYS A 235 5.90 5.29 -8.85
CA LYS A 235 4.71 6.09 -9.21
C LYS A 235 5.05 7.17 -10.24
N ARG A 236 6.18 7.87 -10.06
CA ARG A 236 6.65 8.87 -11.03
C ARG A 236 6.98 8.25 -12.39
N ILE A 237 7.65 7.09 -12.42
CA ILE A 237 7.93 6.41 -13.69
C ILE A 237 6.63 5.92 -14.35
N ALA A 238 5.70 5.37 -13.56
CA ALA A 238 4.39 4.93 -14.04
C ALA A 238 3.60 6.09 -14.67
N GLY A 239 3.74 7.31 -14.12
CA GLY A 239 3.17 8.53 -14.70
C GLY A 239 3.60 8.80 -16.14
N TYR A 240 4.79 8.34 -16.56
CA TYR A 240 5.29 8.50 -17.93
C TYR A 240 4.80 7.41 -18.91
N LEU A 241 4.12 6.37 -18.40
CA LEU A 241 3.78 5.17 -19.16
C LEU A 241 2.27 5.14 -19.42
N ALA A 242 1.87 5.42 -20.66
CA ALA A 242 0.48 5.39 -21.10
C ALA A 242 -0.15 4.00 -20.92
N GLY A 243 0.62 2.92 -21.09
CA GLY A 243 0.20 1.54 -20.86
C GLY A 243 -0.13 1.23 -19.39
N LEU A 244 0.28 2.09 -18.45
CA LEU A 244 -0.13 2.04 -17.04
C LEU A 244 -1.13 3.15 -16.68
N GLY A 245 -1.70 3.85 -17.67
CA GLY A 245 -2.60 4.98 -17.46
C GLY A 245 -1.89 6.28 -17.05
N GLY A 246 -0.57 6.36 -17.26
CA GLY A 246 0.21 7.57 -17.03
C GLY A 246 -0.10 8.65 -18.07
N GLU A 247 -0.24 9.89 -17.61
CA GLU A 247 -0.50 11.07 -18.44
C GLU A 247 0.61 12.13 -18.33
N GLU A 248 1.65 11.86 -17.54
CA GLU A 248 2.75 12.81 -17.33
C GLU A 248 3.75 12.79 -18.49
N GLU A 249 4.19 13.97 -18.91
CA GLU A 249 5.28 14.06 -19.89
C GLU A 249 6.62 13.65 -19.24
N PRO A 250 7.37 12.70 -19.83
CA PRO A 250 8.70 12.38 -19.36
C PRO A 250 9.64 13.59 -19.49
N PRO A 251 10.72 13.67 -18.70
CA PRO A 251 11.73 14.72 -18.87
C PRO A 251 12.22 14.78 -20.32
N ARG A 252 12.35 15.97 -20.91
CA ARG A 252 12.70 16.15 -22.35
C ARG A 252 13.91 15.36 -22.88
N HIS A 253 14.82 14.99 -21.98
CA HIS A 253 16.04 14.25 -22.27
C HIS A 253 15.86 12.73 -22.19
N VAL A 254 14.66 12.25 -21.87
CA VAL A 254 14.29 10.85 -21.78
C VAL A 254 13.32 10.56 -22.92
N ASP A 255 13.64 9.57 -23.74
CA ASP A 255 12.68 8.92 -24.62
C ASP A 255 12.07 7.73 -23.90
N VAL A 256 10.76 7.58 -24.05
CA VAL A 256 9.97 6.44 -23.56
C VAL A 256 9.36 5.77 -24.77
N VAL A 257 9.62 4.48 -24.96
CA VAL A 257 9.01 3.69 -26.04
C VAL A 257 8.34 2.49 -25.40
N GLU A 258 7.02 2.38 -25.56
CA GLU A 258 6.24 1.28 -25.00
C GLU A 258 6.01 0.20 -26.06
N HIS A 259 6.19 -1.06 -25.64
CA HIS A 259 5.98 -2.26 -26.45
C HIS A 259 4.91 -3.15 -25.77
N PRO A 260 3.65 -2.68 -25.69
CA PRO A 260 2.58 -3.44 -25.06
C PRO A 260 2.31 -4.73 -25.83
N GLN A 261 2.03 -5.81 -25.09
CA GLN A 261 1.63 -7.08 -25.66
C GLN A 261 0.15 -7.35 -25.36
N ARG A 262 -0.46 -8.25 -26.14
CA ARG A 262 -1.84 -8.69 -25.89
C ARG A 262 -1.88 -9.64 -24.70
N GLY A 263 -2.53 -9.23 -23.62
CA GLY A 263 -2.78 -10.04 -22.42
C GLY A 263 -2.23 -9.38 -21.15
N LEU A 264 -2.55 -9.98 -20.01
CA LEU A 264 -2.18 -9.49 -18.69
C LEU A 264 -1.35 -10.53 -17.94
N GLU A 265 -0.27 -10.06 -17.33
CA GLU A 265 0.55 -10.77 -16.36
C GLU A 265 -0.01 -10.55 -14.95
N GLN A 266 -0.14 -11.60 -14.15
CA GLN A 266 -0.62 -11.48 -12.78
C GLN A 266 0.53 -11.16 -11.84
N CYS A 267 0.46 -10.05 -11.09
CA CYS A 267 1.43 -9.74 -10.05
C CYS A 267 1.35 -10.77 -8.91
N ALA A 268 2.48 -11.35 -8.50
CA ALA A 268 2.51 -12.33 -7.41
C ALA A 268 2.22 -11.69 -6.04
N THR A 269 2.41 -10.38 -5.89
CA THR A 269 2.24 -9.67 -4.61
C THR A 269 0.80 -9.26 -4.36
N CYS A 270 0.10 -8.70 -5.35
CA CYS A 270 -1.27 -8.21 -5.19
C CYS A 270 -2.32 -8.91 -6.05
N GLY A 271 -1.92 -9.76 -7.01
CA GLY A 271 -2.81 -10.40 -7.96
C GLY A 271 -3.39 -9.45 -9.02
N GLU A 272 -2.81 -8.27 -9.22
CA GLU A 272 -3.24 -7.35 -10.27
C GLU A 272 -2.75 -7.81 -11.65
N GLY A 273 -3.61 -7.67 -12.66
CA GLY A 273 -3.25 -7.90 -14.06
C GLY A 273 -2.56 -6.69 -14.66
N VAL A 274 -1.27 -6.83 -15.00
CA VAL A 274 -0.43 -5.79 -15.61
C VAL A 274 -0.15 -6.16 -17.07
N ASN A 275 0.01 -5.21 -17.99
CA ASN A 275 0.33 -5.55 -19.38
C ASN A 275 1.60 -6.43 -19.46
N MET A 276 1.57 -7.52 -20.23
CA MET A 276 2.72 -8.45 -20.36
C MET A 276 3.89 -7.89 -21.18
N GLY A 277 3.74 -6.71 -21.77
CA GLY A 277 4.78 -6.07 -22.57
C GLY A 277 5.92 -5.49 -21.75
N TYR A 278 6.73 -4.70 -22.43
CA TYR A 278 7.83 -3.96 -21.83
C TYR A 278 7.88 -2.54 -22.37
N PHE A 279 8.74 -1.72 -21.80
CA PHE A 279 9.05 -0.39 -22.30
C PHE A 279 10.56 -0.15 -22.23
N GLU A 280 11.00 0.82 -23.01
CA GLU A 280 12.39 1.27 -23.09
C GLU A 280 12.49 2.71 -22.62
N LEU A 281 13.46 2.98 -21.75
CA LEU A 281 13.86 4.33 -21.36
C LEU A 281 15.24 4.61 -21.91
N ARG A 282 15.37 5.69 -22.69
CA ARG A 282 16.67 6.13 -23.21
C ARG A 282 16.95 7.57 -22.81
N ASN A 283 18.09 7.80 -22.17
CA ASN A 283 18.56 9.15 -21.86
C ASN A 283 19.38 9.71 -23.02
N LYS A 284 18.82 10.69 -23.75
CA LYS A 284 19.43 11.35 -24.93
C LYS A 284 20.79 11.99 -24.66
N HIS A 285 21.07 12.39 -23.43
CA HIS A 285 22.32 13.08 -23.09
C HIS A 285 23.45 12.12 -22.77
N THR A 286 23.14 11.01 -22.11
CA THR A 286 24.17 10.04 -21.66
C THR A 286 24.27 8.83 -22.58
N GLY A 287 23.27 8.58 -23.42
CA GLY A 287 23.17 7.38 -24.26
C GLY A 287 22.81 6.11 -23.47
N HIS A 288 22.67 6.18 -22.14
CA HIS A 288 22.21 5.05 -21.36
C HIS A 288 20.78 4.68 -21.75
N GLU A 289 20.49 3.38 -21.74
CA GLU A 289 19.17 2.83 -21.98
C GLU A 289 18.87 1.69 -21.01
N MET A 290 17.59 1.44 -20.79
CA MET A 290 17.10 0.33 -19.98
C MET A 290 15.77 -0.15 -20.54
N GLN A 291 15.63 -1.47 -20.62
CA GLN A 291 14.38 -2.15 -20.98
C GLN A 291 13.81 -2.82 -19.73
N LEU A 292 12.52 -2.61 -19.48
CA LEU A 292 11.84 -3.10 -18.28
C LEU A 292 10.44 -3.62 -18.64
N PRO A 293 10.01 -4.77 -18.08
CA PRO A 293 8.63 -5.20 -18.22
C PRO A 293 7.70 -4.30 -17.40
N PHE A 294 6.45 -4.10 -17.82
CA PHE A 294 5.52 -3.23 -17.06
C PHE A 294 5.33 -3.69 -15.60
N ILE A 295 5.40 -5.00 -15.35
CA ILE A 295 5.30 -5.56 -14.00
C ILE A 295 6.40 -5.04 -13.06
N SER A 296 7.56 -4.63 -13.59
CA SER A 296 8.64 -4.10 -12.75
C SER A 296 8.33 -2.71 -12.19
N ILE A 297 7.70 -1.84 -13.00
CA ILE A 297 7.27 -0.52 -12.54
C ILE A 297 6.02 -0.63 -11.68
N HIS A 298 5.12 -1.56 -11.98
CA HIS A 298 4.04 -1.90 -11.06
C HIS A 298 4.58 -2.30 -9.68
N SER A 299 5.59 -3.19 -9.62
CA SER A 299 6.18 -3.61 -8.34
C SER A 299 6.78 -2.45 -7.56
N LEU A 300 7.56 -1.60 -8.23
CA LEU A 300 8.09 -0.39 -7.62
C LEU A 300 6.97 0.53 -7.15
N ALA A 301 6.01 0.89 -8.01
CA ALA A 301 4.98 1.90 -7.72
C ALA A 301 3.96 1.47 -6.66
N ALA A 302 3.53 0.20 -6.70
CA ALA A 302 2.44 -0.32 -5.87
C ALA A 302 2.94 -0.96 -4.56
N HIS A 303 4.15 -1.55 -4.58
CA HIS A 303 4.69 -2.31 -3.45
C HIS A 303 6.00 -1.73 -2.90
N GLY A 304 6.61 -0.76 -3.58
CA GLY A 304 7.90 -0.20 -3.20
C GLY A 304 9.06 -1.20 -3.36
N ASP A 305 8.85 -2.30 -4.08
CA ASP A 305 9.81 -3.39 -4.21
C ASP A 305 10.58 -3.27 -5.54
N ALA A 306 11.90 -3.33 -5.45
CA ALA A 306 12.78 -3.37 -6.62
C ALA A 306 12.81 -4.76 -7.26
N TYR A 307 12.52 -5.81 -6.49
CA TYR A 307 12.20 -7.12 -7.04
C TYR A 307 10.78 -7.10 -7.57
N TYR A 308 10.59 -7.71 -8.73
CA TYR A 308 9.27 -7.92 -9.30
C TYR A 308 9.09 -9.39 -9.64
N ARG A 309 7.85 -9.85 -9.49
CA ARG A 309 7.45 -11.21 -9.83
C ARG A 309 6.01 -11.19 -10.31
N GLY A 310 5.81 -11.55 -11.56
CA GLY A 310 4.50 -11.89 -12.07
C GLY A 310 4.48 -13.30 -12.66
N SER A 311 3.38 -13.63 -13.33
CA SER A 311 3.18 -14.95 -13.93
C SER A 311 4.10 -15.24 -15.12
N LEU A 312 4.79 -14.23 -15.68
CA LEU A 312 5.63 -14.37 -16.87
C LEU A 312 7.07 -13.87 -16.63
N HIS A 313 7.21 -12.67 -16.06
CA HIS A 313 8.47 -12.00 -15.79
C HIS A 313 8.77 -11.95 -14.29
N HIS A 314 10.05 -12.07 -13.96
CA HIS A 314 10.55 -11.82 -12.62
C HIS A 314 11.98 -11.29 -12.72
N GLY A 315 12.43 -10.55 -11.72
CA GLY A 315 13.78 -9.99 -11.70
C GLY A 315 13.90 -8.77 -10.82
N TRP A 316 14.98 -8.02 -11.02
CA TRP A 316 15.30 -6.83 -10.24
C TRP A 316 15.35 -5.60 -11.13
N VAL A 317 14.84 -4.49 -10.62
CA VAL A 317 15.06 -3.16 -11.19
C VAL A 317 16.37 -2.61 -10.63
N ASP A 318 17.31 -2.23 -11.49
CA ASP A 318 18.45 -1.39 -11.11
C ASP A 318 17.96 0.04 -10.87
N VAL A 319 17.40 0.27 -9.67
CA VAL A 319 16.85 1.57 -9.26
C VAL A 319 17.88 2.70 -9.38
N PRO A 320 19.17 2.53 -8.98
CA PRO A 320 20.19 3.55 -9.22
C PRO A 320 20.37 3.93 -10.70
N LEU A 321 20.42 2.97 -11.62
CA LEU A 321 20.52 3.25 -13.05
C LEU A 321 19.24 3.88 -13.60
N LEU A 322 18.07 3.34 -13.24
CA LEU A 322 16.77 3.90 -13.61
C LEU A 322 16.67 5.36 -13.15
N ASN A 323 17.12 5.68 -11.93
CA ASN A 323 17.14 7.03 -11.39
C ASN A 323 18.12 7.95 -12.13
N ARG A 324 19.30 7.45 -12.53
CA ARG A 324 20.25 8.20 -13.38
C ARG A 324 19.68 8.49 -14.77
N LEU A 325 18.88 7.57 -15.33
CA LEU A 325 18.24 7.78 -16.63
C LEU A 325 17.27 8.96 -16.60
N VAL A 326 16.48 9.10 -15.54
CA VAL A 326 15.41 10.11 -15.47
C VAL A 326 15.79 11.39 -14.71
N LYS A 327 16.84 11.37 -13.89
CA LYS A 327 17.31 12.56 -13.19
C LYS A 327 17.90 13.55 -14.19
N ARG A 328 17.49 14.81 -14.05
CA ARG A 328 18.09 15.95 -14.74
C ARG A 328 19.57 16.06 -14.36
N THR A 329 20.47 15.49 -15.15
CA THR A 329 21.87 15.90 -15.13
C THR A 329 21.98 17.18 -15.94
N TRP A 330 22.09 18.32 -15.25
CA TRP A 330 22.49 19.56 -15.88
C TRP A 330 23.85 19.32 -16.54
N PRO A 331 24.08 19.66 -17.82
CA PRO A 331 25.43 19.65 -18.34
C PRO A 331 26.21 20.65 -17.51
N ILE A 332 27.21 20.18 -16.75
CA ILE A 332 28.22 21.06 -16.17
C ILE A 332 28.81 21.79 -17.36
N VAL A 333 28.35 23.01 -17.60
CA VAL A 333 28.99 23.92 -18.55
C VAL A 333 30.36 24.12 -17.93
N GLN A 334 31.34 23.35 -18.39
CA GLN A 334 32.73 23.66 -18.16
C GLN A 334 32.94 25.02 -18.81
N ARG A 335 32.77 26.09 -18.01
CA ARG A 335 33.29 27.41 -18.36
C ARG A 335 34.79 27.20 -18.48
N VAL A 336 35.25 26.94 -19.69
CA VAL A 336 36.63 27.09 -20.08
C VAL A 336 36.97 28.54 -19.77
N ARG A 337 37.53 28.79 -18.57
CA ARG A 337 38.20 30.05 -18.28
C ARG A 337 39.37 30.10 -19.25
N ARG A 338 39.18 30.77 -20.38
CA ARG A 338 40.27 31.27 -21.21
C ARG A 338 41.08 32.20 -20.30
N THR A 339 42.18 31.70 -19.75
CA THR A 339 43.26 32.53 -19.25
C THR A 339 43.77 33.33 -20.45
N ARG A 340 43.45 34.64 -20.46
CA ARG A 340 44.15 35.58 -21.33
C ARG A 340 45.60 35.61 -20.87
N ARG A 341 46.51 35.24 -21.79
CA ARG A 341 47.93 35.60 -21.71
C ARG A 341 48.10 37.08 -22.01
#